data_AF-A0A1W6AHL6-F1
#
_entry.id   AF-A0A1W6AHL6-F1
#
_cell.length_a   1.000
_cell.length_b   1.000
_cell.length_c   1.000
_cell.angle_alpha   90.00
_cell.angle_beta   90.00
_cell.angle_gamma   90.00
#
_symmetry.space_group_name_H-M   'P 1'
#
loop_
_entity.id
_entity.type
_entity.pdbx_description
1 polymer ?
#
loop_
_entity_poly.entity_id
_entity_poly.type
_entity_poly.pdbx_seq_one_letter_code
_entity_poly.pdbx_strand_id
1 'polypeptide(L)'
;MKRVKKQADKMELTFPDIERKTGVDRVVISDAVTGNTAEMKFDNFLRVTEVLFENMEERKLVLNEFISLMKSPLNIRKSLVFYQGIGEFKSIDALIEAHKDNDKLKKYLCVYKFFNMRNKNEKKGQPLIDELDKKSFSMEAECGVLVNMLYNFSMYDIFNIRAMHPYTDKVEKKLSGLADGFIKELLTLHFKERLAYINLFDNKLEACRRYAKDIMKAHTDIHLIKATSMCVLGESYMFEDQLLSEKWILDSIDYLDNHGVSRGSRKYKSFNTTLNFLYIEFGFNLDKINFDYIDMSELGYYIGLYEDKEKGLEMIYNLVKERGSSPFTDYYIARINEDLEGLEKALIRFERVANYHYAKAIRSTIELLKKEQREVERV
;
A
#
# COMPACT_ATOMS: atom_id res chain seq x y z
N MET A 1 21.34 11.59 -20.43
CA MET A 1 21.49 10.82 -21.68
C MET A 1 22.91 10.36 -22.00
N LYS A 2 23.99 11.14 -21.74
CA LYS A 2 25.39 10.66 -21.94
C LYS A 2 25.69 9.33 -21.23
N ARG A 3 25.22 9.16 -19.98
CA ARG A 3 25.38 7.93 -19.22
C ARG A 3 24.64 6.73 -19.83
N VAL A 4 23.44 6.94 -20.35
CA VAL A 4 22.66 5.92 -21.09
C VAL A 4 23.46 5.43 -22.30
N LYS A 5 24.03 6.35 -23.10
CA LYS A 5 24.89 5.98 -24.23
C LYS A 5 26.11 5.17 -23.79
N LYS A 6 26.86 5.68 -22.80
CA LYS A 6 28.05 5.00 -22.27
C LYS A 6 27.73 3.59 -21.75
N GLN A 7 26.59 3.41 -21.10
CA GLN A 7 26.16 2.11 -20.60
C GLN A 7 25.77 1.16 -21.74
N ALA A 8 25.04 1.64 -22.74
CA ALA A 8 24.73 0.85 -23.95
C ALA A 8 26.00 0.38 -24.65
N ASP A 9 26.97 1.29 -24.84
CA ASP A 9 28.27 0.97 -25.44
C ASP A 9 29.03 -0.08 -24.60
N LYS A 10 29.03 0.05 -23.26
CA LYS A 10 29.67 -0.91 -22.33
C LYS A 10 29.04 -2.30 -22.41
N MET A 11 27.74 -2.38 -22.64
CA MET A 11 27.00 -3.64 -22.78
C MET A 11 27.03 -4.17 -24.22
N GLU A 12 27.71 -3.49 -25.13
CA GLU A 12 27.76 -3.82 -26.56
C GLU A 12 26.35 -3.89 -27.21
N LEU A 13 25.41 -3.08 -26.72
CA LEU A 13 24.04 -3.03 -27.22
C LEU A 13 23.85 -1.87 -28.20
N THR A 14 23.33 -2.16 -29.38
CA THR A 14 22.91 -1.13 -30.34
C THR A 14 21.52 -0.60 -30.02
N PHE A 15 21.13 0.58 -30.55
CA PHE A 15 19.76 1.08 -30.36
C PHE A 15 18.67 0.14 -30.90
N PRO A 16 18.85 -0.55 -32.06
CA PRO A 16 17.96 -1.65 -32.46
C PRO A 16 17.87 -2.80 -31.45
N ASP A 17 18.95 -3.14 -30.73
CA ASP A 17 18.89 -4.16 -29.66
C ASP A 17 18.02 -3.68 -28.50
N ILE A 18 18.19 -2.43 -28.08
CA ILE A 18 17.41 -1.83 -26.99
C ILE A 18 15.94 -1.72 -27.39
N GLU A 19 15.64 -1.32 -28.63
CA GLU A 19 14.28 -1.29 -29.19
C GLU A 19 13.61 -2.66 -29.08
N ARG A 20 14.29 -3.74 -29.49
CA ARG A 20 13.75 -5.11 -29.37
C ARG A 20 13.45 -5.52 -27.93
N LYS A 21 14.26 -5.08 -26.97
CA LYS A 21 14.09 -5.42 -25.55
C LYS A 21 13.04 -4.55 -24.83
N THR A 22 12.84 -3.32 -25.27
CA THR A 22 12.04 -2.31 -24.54
C THR A 22 10.74 -1.93 -25.24
N GLY A 23 10.63 -2.21 -26.55
CA GLY A 23 9.58 -1.67 -27.42
C GLY A 23 9.67 -0.15 -27.62
N VAL A 24 10.74 0.52 -27.20
CA VAL A 24 10.97 1.94 -27.44
C VAL A 24 11.68 2.11 -28.77
N ASP A 25 11.06 2.84 -29.70
CA ASP A 25 11.59 3.07 -31.04
C ASP A 25 13.04 3.60 -31.01
N ARG A 26 13.92 3.00 -31.83
CA ARG A 26 15.34 3.35 -31.87
C ARG A 26 15.62 4.81 -32.21
N VAL A 27 14.76 5.45 -33.00
CA VAL A 27 14.86 6.87 -33.36
C VAL A 27 14.61 7.73 -32.13
N VAL A 28 13.62 7.37 -31.30
CA VAL A 28 13.35 8.05 -30.02
C VAL A 28 14.55 7.95 -29.08
N ILE A 29 15.19 6.77 -29.01
CA ILE A 29 16.41 6.58 -28.20
C ILE A 29 17.55 7.42 -28.76
N SER A 30 17.77 7.36 -30.07
CA SER A 30 18.82 8.10 -30.77
C SER A 30 18.67 9.60 -30.55
N ASP A 31 17.49 10.15 -30.80
CA ASP A 31 17.21 11.58 -30.66
C ASP A 31 17.40 12.07 -29.22
N ALA A 32 17.03 11.25 -28.23
CA ALA A 32 17.27 11.58 -26.83
C ALA A 32 18.78 11.59 -26.50
N VAL A 33 19.56 10.67 -27.09
CA VAL A 33 21.01 10.58 -26.88
C VAL A 33 21.77 11.70 -27.58
N THR A 34 21.38 12.06 -28.81
CA THR A 34 22.00 13.12 -29.61
C THR A 34 21.57 14.52 -29.18
N GLY A 35 20.46 14.64 -28.44
CA GLY A 35 19.89 15.93 -28.02
C GLY A 35 18.97 16.56 -29.07
N ASN A 36 18.50 15.78 -30.04
CA ASN A 36 17.54 16.24 -31.06
C ASN A 36 16.13 16.47 -30.48
N THR A 37 15.79 15.80 -29.38
CA THR A 37 14.59 16.11 -28.57
C THR A 37 14.98 16.84 -27.30
N ALA A 38 14.15 17.80 -26.88
CA ALA A 38 14.33 18.50 -25.61
C ALA A 38 14.23 17.53 -24.42
N GLU A 39 13.28 16.60 -24.45
CA GLU A 39 13.07 15.59 -23.40
C GLU A 39 12.53 14.28 -23.98
N MET A 40 13.09 13.16 -23.51
CA MET A 40 12.48 11.85 -23.69
C MET A 40 11.23 11.72 -22.81
N LYS A 41 10.20 11.02 -23.26
CA LYS A 41 9.05 10.70 -22.40
C LYS A 41 9.51 9.80 -21.25
N PHE A 42 9.06 10.09 -20.03
CA PHE A 42 9.52 9.40 -18.82
C PHE A 42 9.32 7.88 -18.84
N ASP A 43 8.17 7.42 -19.33
CA ASP A 43 7.83 6.00 -19.50
C ASP A 43 8.74 5.26 -20.48
N ASN A 44 9.18 5.93 -21.55
CA ASN A 44 10.19 5.36 -22.43
C ASN A 44 11.55 5.29 -21.72
N PHE A 45 11.90 6.33 -20.97
CA PHE A 45 13.16 6.36 -20.20
C PHE A 45 13.22 5.23 -19.17
N LEU A 46 12.13 4.99 -18.43
CA LEU A 46 12.00 3.87 -17.49
C LEU A 46 12.37 2.53 -18.15
N ARG A 47 11.73 2.20 -19.28
CA ARG A 47 11.97 0.94 -20.00
C ARG A 47 13.42 0.80 -20.48
N VAL A 48 13.99 1.89 -21.00
CA VAL A 48 15.40 1.89 -21.42
C VAL A 48 16.34 1.69 -20.24
N THR A 49 16.09 2.36 -19.11
CA THR A 49 16.94 2.20 -17.92
C THR A 49 16.83 0.83 -17.27
N GLU A 50 15.66 0.19 -17.35
CA GLU A 50 15.45 -1.15 -16.83
C GLU A 50 16.34 -2.18 -17.53
N VAL A 51 16.52 -2.05 -18.85
CA VAL A 51 17.37 -2.94 -19.65
C VAL A 51 18.86 -2.62 -19.49
N LEU A 52 19.23 -1.34 -19.33
CA LEU A 52 20.63 -0.93 -19.31
C LEU A 52 21.28 -0.96 -17.91
N PHE A 53 20.49 -0.85 -16.85
CA PHE A 53 20.97 -0.78 -15.48
C PHE A 53 20.33 -1.91 -14.66
N GLU A 54 20.99 -3.07 -14.64
CA GLU A 54 20.54 -4.23 -13.88
C GLU A 54 20.65 -4.00 -12.35
N ASN A 55 21.69 -3.29 -11.92
CA ASN A 55 21.85 -2.93 -10.51
C ASN A 55 20.79 -1.87 -10.11
N MET A 56 20.01 -2.18 -9.08
CA MET A 56 18.88 -1.35 -8.65
C MET A 56 19.30 0.03 -8.14
N GLU A 57 20.38 0.11 -7.36
CA GLU A 57 20.90 1.38 -6.84
C GLU A 57 21.40 2.27 -7.97
N GLU A 58 22.11 1.70 -8.94
CA GLU A 58 22.53 2.43 -10.12
C GLU A 58 21.33 2.91 -10.94
N ARG A 59 20.35 2.03 -11.19
CA ARG A 59 19.12 2.38 -11.90
C ARG A 59 18.40 3.52 -11.21
N LYS A 60 18.19 3.43 -9.90
CA LYS A 60 17.55 4.46 -9.07
C LYS A 60 18.28 5.80 -9.16
N LEU A 61 19.61 5.78 -9.09
CA LEU A 61 20.42 6.97 -9.23
C LEU A 61 20.25 7.63 -10.61
N VAL A 62 20.29 6.84 -11.70
CA VAL A 62 20.07 7.35 -13.06
C VAL A 62 18.64 7.89 -13.26
N LEU A 63 17.63 7.24 -12.68
CA LEU A 63 16.25 7.71 -12.71
C LEU A 63 16.10 9.05 -11.98
N ASN A 64 16.65 9.16 -10.77
CA ASN A 64 16.59 10.39 -9.97
C ASN A 64 17.34 11.55 -10.66
N GLU A 65 18.49 11.28 -11.27
CA GLU A 65 19.22 12.25 -12.10
C GLU A 65 18.35 12.73 -13.26
N PHE A 66 17.73 11.82 -14.02
CA PHE A 66 16.86 12.21 -15.12
C PHE A 66 15.68 13.05 -14.65
N ILE A 67 15.00 12.61 -13.59
CA ILE A 67 13.81 13.25 -13.05
C ILE A 67 14.11 14.67 -12.53
N SER A 68 15.26 14.88 -11.90
CA SER A 68 15.66 16.21 -11.43
C SER A 68 15.93 17.23 -12.55
N LEU A 69 16.12 16.76 -13.79
CA LEU A 69 16.38 17.60 -14.96
C LEU A 69 15.13 17.88 -15.82
N MET A 70 14.00 17.22 -15.55
CA MET A 70 12.80 17.37 -16.37
C MET A 70 12.13 18.72 -16.16
N LYS A 71 11.54 19.24 -17.23
CA LYS A 71 10.78 20.50 -17.25
C LYS A 71 9.38 20.31 -17.85
N SER A 72 9.18 19.27 -18.66
CA SER A 72 7.88 18.98 -19.26
C SER A 72 6.82 18.64 -18.19
N PRO A 73 5.68 19.36 -18.15
CA PRO A 73 4.60 19.06 -17.21
C PRO A 73 4.09 17.61 -17.28
N LEU A 74 4.11 17.00 -18.47
CA LEU A 74 3.69 15.61 -18.63
C LEU A 74 4.67 14.65 -17.94
N ASN A 75 5.98 14.84 -18.14
CA ASN A 75 7.00 13.98 -17.54
C ASN A 75 7.00 14.10 -16.01
N ILE A 76 6.80 15.31 -15.48
CA ILE A 76 6.69 15.54 -14.04
C ILE A 76 5.46 14.81 -13.47
N ARG A 77 4.29 14.90 -14.12
CA ARG A 77 3.09 14.16 -13.72
C ARG A 77 3.29 12.64 -13.74
N LYS A 78 3.90 12.10 -14.81
CA LYS A 78 4.24 10.68 -14.90
C LYS A 78 5.16 10.25 -13.74
N SER A 79 6.12 11.09 -13.38
CA SER A 79 7.06 10.80 -12.30
C SER A 79 6.41 10.82 -10.92
N LEU A 80 5.45 11.73 -10.68
CA LEU A 80 4.69 11.76 -9.43
C LEU A 80 3.89 10.47 -9.19
N VAL A 81 3.14 10.00 -10.20
CA VAL A 81 2.37 8.76 -10.07
C VAL A 81 3.26 7.52 -9.94
N PHE A 82 4.43 7.53 -10.60
CA PHE A 82 5.43 6.47 -10.50
C PHE A 82 6.07 6.44 -9.11
N TYR A 83 6.60 7.56 -8.62
CA TYR A 83 7.18 7.66 -7.28
C TYR A 83 6.20 7.30 -6.17
N GLN A 84 4.92 7.63 -6.34
CA GLN A 84 3.87 7.20 -5.44
C GLN A 84 3.75 5.67 -5.38
N GLY A 85 3.96 4.98 -6.52
CA GLY A 85 3.88 3.52 -6.64
C GLY A 85 5.14 2.76 -6.23
N ILE A 86 6.28 3.44 -6.16
CA ILE A 86 7.54 2.87 -5.65
C ILE A 86 7.92 3.38 -4.24
N GLY A 87 7.11 4.26 -3.65
CA GLY A 87 7.34 4.72 -2.27
C GLY A 87 8.44 5.78 -2.11
N GLU A 88 8.85 6.46 -3.19
CA GLU A 88 9.89 7.50 -3.17
C GLU A 88 9.32 8.86 -2.73
N PHE A 89 8.79 8.90 -1.50
CA PHE A 89 8.08 10.06 -0.96
C PHE A 89 8.97 11.31 -0.81
N LYS A 90 10.27 11.15 -0.53
CA LYS A 90 11.19 12.30 -0.51
C LYS A 90 11.35 12.93 -1.89
N SER A 91 11.37 12.11 -2.94
CA SER A 91 11.48 12.56 -4.33
C SER A 91 10.20 13.27 -4.80
N ILE A 92 9.03 12.88 -4.28
CA ILE A 92 7.78 13.62 -4.49
C ILE A 92 7.87 15.04 -3.91
N ASP A 93 8.38 15.22 -2.69
CA ASP A 93 8.54 16.57 -2.11
C ASP A 93 9.52 17.42 -2.90
N ALA A 94 10.64 16.83 -3.32
CA ALA A 94 11.62 17.54 -4.15
C ALA A 94 10.99 18.03 -5.47
N LEU A 95 10.16 17.21 -6.12
CA LEU A 95 9.42 17.60 -7.31
C LEU A 95 8.37 18.67 -7.04
N ILE A 96 7.65 18.59 -5.92
CA ILE A 96 6.68 19.62 -5.52
C ILE A 96 7.36 20.96 -5.33
N GLU A 97 8.50 20.99 -4.62
CA GLU A 97 9.23 22.23 -4.36
C GLU A 97 9.86 22.81 -5.64
N ALA A 98 10.51 21.96 -6.46
CA ALA A 98 11.16 22.39 -7.69
C ALA A 98 10.20 22.98 -8.74
N HIS A 99 8.91 22.61 -8.67
CA HIS A 99 7.90 23.03 -9.65
C HIS A 99 6.71 23.79 -9.03
N LYS A 100 6.85 24.29 -7.79
CA LYS A 100 5.76 24.98 -7.06
C LYS A 100 5.17 26.19 -7.81
N ASP A 101 6.02 26.88 -8.58
CA ASP A 101 5.66 28.08 -9.34
C ASP A 101 5.21 27.76 -10.78
N ASN A 102 5.07 26.48 -11.14
CA ASN A 102 4.58 26.08 -12.46
C ASN A 102 3.03 25.98 -12.46
N ASP A 103 2.37 26.96 -13.05
CA ASP A 103 0.90 27.04 -13.10
C ASP A 103 0.22 25.82 -13.74
N LYS A 104 0.87 25.18 -14.72
CA LYS A 104 0.32 23.97 -15.37
C LYS A 104 0.33 22.75 -14.44
N LEU A 105 1.19 22.75 -13.42
CA LEU A 105 1.41 21.64 -12.50
C LEU A 105 0.76 21.83 -11.14
N LYS A 106 0.56 23.08 -10.72
CA LYS A 106 0.09 23.47 -9.37
C LYS A 106 -1.08 22.63 -8.85
N LYS A 107 -2.08 22.35 -9.69
CA LYS A 107 -3.24 21.51 -9.34
C LYS A 107 -2.89 20.06 -9.02
N TYR A 108 -1.93 19.44 -9.72
CA TYR A 108 -1.50 18.07 -9.44
C TYR A 108 -0.58 18.04 -8.22
N LEU A 109 0.39 18.95 -8.14
CA LEU A 109 1.32 19.06 -7.01
C LEU A 109 0.57 19.23 -5.68
N CYS A 110 -0.50 20.03 -5.69
CA CYS A 110 -1.39 20.18 -4.53
C CYS A 110 -1.94 18.84 -4.03
N VAL A 111 -2.43 17.98 -4.92
CA VAL A 111 -3.01 16.68 -4.54
C VAL A 111 -1.91 15.72 -4.08
N TYR A 112 -0.76 15.66 -4.76
CA TYR A 112 0.36 14.81 -4.34
C TYR A 112 0.95 15.21 -2.99
N LYS A 113 0.89 16.50 -2.61
CA LYS A 113 1.27 16.94 -1.26
C LYS A 113 0.46 16.20 -0.18
N PHE A 114 -0.86 16.07 -0.37
CA PHE A 114 -1.72 15.33 0.57
C PHE A 114 -1.42 13.83 0.60
N PHE A 115 -1.14 13.22 -0.56
CA PHE A 115 -0.66 11.83 -0.58
C PHE A 115 0.61 11.67 0.24
N ASN A 116 1.56 12.59 0.09
CA ASN A 116 2.84 12.49 0.76
C ASN A 116 2.71 12.65 2.28
N MET A 117 1.90 13.63 2.73
CA MET A 117 1.56 13.79 4.15
C MET A 117 0.98 12.50 4.75
N ARG A 118 0.09 11.83 4.02
CA ARG A 118 -0.47 10.54 4.45
C ARG A 118 0.57 9.43 4.54
N ASN A 119 1.40 9.28 3.51
CA ASN A 119 2.35 8.18 3.44
C ASN A 119 3.51 8.32 4.42
N LYS A 120 3.85 9.56 4.80
CA LYS A 120 4.83 9.88 5.84
C LYS A 120 4.25 9.89 7.26
N ASN A 121 2.96 9.57 7.43
CA ASN A 121 2.24 9.66 8.70
C ASN A 121 2.22 11.07 9.33
N GLU A 122 2.37 12.14 8.53
CA GLU A 122 2.28 13.52 9.01
C GLU A 122 0.82 13.92 9.30
N LYS A 123 -0.12 13.52 8.42
CA LYS A 123 -1.57 13.60 8.63
C LYS A 123 -2.26 12.43 7.95
N LYS A 124 -3.19 11.77 8.63
CA LYS A 124 -3.97 10.62 8.11
C LYS A 124 -5.36 10.58 8.74
N GLY A 125 -6.26 9.77 8.18
CA GLY A 125 -7.61 9.61 8.73
C GLY A 125 -8.39 10.92 8.81
N GLN A 126 -9.10 11.17 9.92
CA GLN A 126 -9.93 12.37 10.09
C GLN A 126 -9.13 13.69 9.96
N PRO A 127 -7.96 13.87 10.59
CA PRO A 127 -7.12 15.06 10.37
C PRO A 127 -6.78 15.35 8.90
N LEU A 128 -6.67 14.32 8.06
CA LEU A 128 -6.42 14.50 6.63
C LEU A 128 -7.72 14.88 5.89
N ILE A 129 -8.84 14.25 6.25
CA ILE A 129 -10.17 14.58 5.71
C ILE A 129 -10.50 16.05 5.95
N ASP A 130 -10.32 16.52 7.18
CA ASP A 130 -10.60 17.91 7.57
C ASP A 130 -9.77 18.93 6.75
N GLU A 131 -8.56 18.55 6.32
CA GLU A 131 -7.72 19.39 5.47
C GLU A 131 -8.13 19.35 4.00
N LEU A 132 -8.56 18.17 3.51
CA LEU A 132 -9.11 18.03 2.16
C LEU A 132 -10.38 18.86 2.00
N ASP A 133 -11.28 18.84 3.00
CA ASP A 133 -12.56 19.56 2.97
C ASP A 133 -12.41 21.09 2.97
N LYS A 134 -11.26 21.60 3.43
CA LYS A 134 -10.91 23.03 3.38
C LYS A 134 -10.37 23.48 2.01
N LYS A 135 -10.21 22.57 1.05
CA LYS A 135 -9.59 22.85 -0.25
C LYS A 135 -10.55 22.60 -1.40
N SER A 136 -10.51 23.52 -2.36
CA SER A 136 -11.10 23.32 -3.67
C SER A 136 -10.09 22.67 -4.60
N PHE A 137 -10.51 21.61 -5.29
CA PHE A 137 -9.67 20.87 -6.24
C PHE A 137 -10.13 21.07 -7.68
N SER A 138 -9.21 20.85 -8.63
CA SER A 138 -9.52 20.92 -10.06
C SER A 138 -10.53 19.83 -10.46
N MET A 139 -11.44 20.17 -11.36
CA MET A 139 -12.45 19.26 -11.92
C MET A 139 -11.89 18.32 -13.00
N GLU A 140 -10.62 18.48 -13.39
CA GLU A 140 -9.97 17.58 -14.35
C GLU A 140 -10.00 16.13 -13.88
N ALA A 141 -10.12 15.21 -14.85
CA ALA A 141 -10.29 13.80 -14.57
C ALA A 141 -9.17 13.23 -13.67
N GLU A 142 -7.90 13.54 -13.97
CA GLU A 142 -6.77 13.03 -13.17
C GLU A 142 -6.77 13.56 -11.73
N CYS A 143 -6.97 14.87 -11.53
CA CYS A 143 -7.10 15.44 -10.19
C CYS A 143 -8.29 14.83 -9.45
N GLY A 144 -9.41 14.63 -10.14
CA GLY A 144 -10.58 13.99 -9.56
C GLY A 144 -10.33 12.53 -9.17
N VAL A 145 -9.61 11.75 -9.96
CA VAL A 145 -9.18 10.39 -9.57
C VAL A 145 -8.36 10.45 -8.30
N LEU A 146 -7.29 11.24 -8.30
CA LEU A 146 -6.35 11.36 -7.17
C LEU A 146 -7.03 11.82 -5.87
N VAL A 147 -7.92 12.82 -5.94
CA VAL A 147 -8.65 13.33 -4.76
C VAL A 147 -9.63 12.29 -4.21
N ASN A 148 -10.39 11.60 -5.07
CA ASN A 148 -11.31 10.56 -4.59
C ASN A 148 -10.54 9.36 -4.02
N MET A 149 -9.36 9.03 -4.56
CA MET A 149 -8.47 8.04 -3.95
C MET A 149 -7.98 8.49 -2.57
N LEU A 150 -7.62 9.76 -2.37
CA LEU A 150 -7.24 10.27 -1.05
C LEU A 150 -8.36 10.14 -0.02
N TYR A 151 -9.59 10.56 -0.35
CA TYR A 151 -10.72 10.37 0.55
C TYR A 151 -10.95 8.89 0.88
N ASN A 152 -10.91 8.02 -0.13
CA ASN A 152 -11.04 6.59 0.04
C ASN A 152 -9.95 6.03 0.99
N PHE A 153 -8.70 6.45 0.82
CA PHE A 153 -7.57 6.02 1.64
C PHE A 153 -7.64 6.57 3.07
N SER A 154 -8.23 7.75 3.26
CA SER A 154 -8.46 8.31 4.59
C SER A 154 -9.60 7.61 5.32
N MET A 155 -10.66 7.19 4.62
CA MET A 155 -11.73 6.37 5.21
C MET A 155 -11.20 5.01 5.67
N TYR A 156 -10.27 4.43 4.91
CA TYR A 156 -9.54 3.24 5.33
C TYR A 156 -8.74 3.47 6.61
N ASP A 157 -8.05 4.60 6.74
CA ASP A 157 -7.22 4.89 7.92
C ASP A 157 -8.02 5.05 9.23
N ILE A 158 -9.34 5.27 9.14
CA ILE A 158 -10.27 5.30 10.28
C ILE A 158 -11.17 4.06 10.34
N PHE A 159 -10.81 3.01 9.61
CA PHE A 159 -11.53 1.73 9.48
C PHE A 159 -12.96 1.84 8.94
N ASN A 160 -13.40 2.95 8.36
CA ASN A 160 -14.76 3.10 7.85
C ASN A 160 -14.88 2.56 6.41
N ILE A 161 -14.85 1.24 6.27
CA ILE A 161 -14.85 0.59 4.95
C ILE A 161 -16.13 0.89 4.16
N ARG A 162 -17.27 1.00 4.85
CA ARG A 162 -18.54 1.35 4.21
C ARG A 162 -18.48 2.73 3.53
N ALA A 163 -17.85 3.71 4.16
CA ALA A 163 -17.68 5.04 3.60
C ALA A 163 -16.70 5.10 2.41
N MET A 164 -15.97 4.01 2.12
CA MET A 164 -15.08 3.95 0.96
C MET A 164 -15.86 3.82 -0.36
N HIS A 165 -17.00 3.12 -0.37
CA HIS A 165 -17.74 2.79 -1.61
C HIS A 165 -18.11 4.01 -2.47
N PRO A 166 -18.68 5.10 -1.93
CA PRO A 166 -19.02 6.27 -2.75
C PRO A 166 -17.81 6.92 -3.44
N TYR A 167 -16.62 6.80 -2.84
CA TYR A 167 -15.38 7.30 -3.45
C TYR A 167 -14.83 6.31 -4.47
N THR A 168 -14.94 5.01 -4.23
CA THR A 168 -14.60 3.95 -5.18
C THR A 168 -15.34 4.15 -6.51
N ASP A 169 -16.66 4.34 -6.47
CA ASP A 169 -17.49 4.54 -7.67
C ASP A 169 -17.08 5.80 -8.46
N LYS A 170 -16.73 6.88 -7.73
CA LYS A 170 -16.24 8.12 -8.34
C LYS A 170 -14.87 7.93 -8.98
N VAL A 171 -13.98 7.14 -8.38
CA VAL A 171 -12.66 6.83 -8.96
C VAL A 171 -12.84 6.03 -10.24
N GLU A 172 -13.65 4.97 -10.24
CA GLU A 172 -13.93 4.14 -11.44
C GLU A 172 -14.45 4.99 -12.61
N LYS A 173 -15.47 5.81 -12.34
CA LYS A 173 -16.07 6.67 -13.36
C LYS A 173 -15.08 7.68 -13.93
N LYS A 174 -14.17 8.22 -13.11
CA LYS A 174 -13.18 9.21 -13.56
C LYS A 174 -11.99 8.55 -14.26
N LEU A 175 -11.57 7.37 -13.81
CA LEU A 175 -10.54 6.57 -14.45
C LEU A 175 -10.93 6.17 -15.87
N SER A 176 -12.18 5.76 -16.09
CA SER A 176 -12.66 5.39 -17.43
C SER A 176 -12.62 6.55 -18.42
N GLY A 177 -12.81 7.79 -17.93
CA GLY A 177 -12.71 9.01 -18.72
C GLY A 177 -11.28 9.51 -19.00
N LEU A 178 -10.24 8.88 -18.44
CA LEU A 178 -8.86 9.24 -18.76
C LEU A 178 -8.44 8.66 -20.12
N ALA A 179 -7.63 9.42 -20.85
CA ALA A 179 -6.94 8.92 -22.04
C ALA A 179 -5.99 7.77 -21.67
N ASP A 180 -5.94 6.76 -22.54
CA ASP A 180 -5.05 5.63 -22.35
C ASP A 180 -3.57 6.06 -22.39
N GLY A 181 -2.77 5.44 -21.52
CA GLY A 181 -1.35 5.73 -21.39
C GLY A 181 -0.87 5.59 -19.96
N PHE A 182 0.41 5.92 -19.76
CA PHE A 182 1.15 5.63 -18.52
C PHE A 182 0.48 6.13 -17.23
N ILE A 183 -0.10 7.34 -17.23
CA ILE A 183 -0.76 7.86 -16.02
C ILE A 183 -2.00 7.05 -15.68
N LYS A 184 -2.86 6.75 -16.67
CA LYS A 184 -4.06 5.94 -16.46
C LYS A 184 -3.67 4.53 -15.98
N GLU A 185 -2.69 3.91 -16.64
CA GLU A 185 -2.17 2.59 -16.26
C GLU A 185 -1.77 2.55 -14.78
N LEU A 186 -0.91 3.48 -14.34
CA LEU A 186 -0.44 3.48 -12.96
C LEU A 186 -1.55 3.84 -11.96
N LEU A 187 -2.41 4.81 -12.27
CA LEU A 187 -3.56 5.12 -11.41
C LEU A 187 -4.51 3.93 -11.28
N THR A 188 -4.71 3.16 -12.35
CA THR A 188 -5.46 1.90 -12.30
C THR A 188 -4.80 0.88 -11.38
N LEU A 189 -3.48 0.75 -11.40
CA LEU A 189 -2.77 -0.19 -10.50
C LEU A 189 -2.89 0.22 -9.02
N HIS A 190 -2.71 1.52 -8.72
CA HIS A 190 -2.96 2.07 -7.38
C HIS A 190 -4.41 1.83 -6.93
N PHE A 191 -5.37 1.99 -7.84
CA PHE A 191 -6.77 1.80 -7.50
C PHE A 191 -7.14 0.32 -7.34
N LYS A 192 -6.56 -0.59 -8.14
CA LYS A 192 -6.71 -2.05 -7.97
C LYS A 192 -6.18 -2.52 -6.61
N GLU A 193 -5.07 -1.96 -6.12
CA GLU A 193 -4.56 -2.26 -4.76
C GLU A 193 -5.62 -1.95 -3.71
N ARG A 194 -6.29 -0.82 -3.87
CA ARG A 194 -7.38 -0.43 -2.99
C ARG A 194 -8.60 -1.33 -3.10
N LEU A 195 -9.00 -1.69 -4.32
CA LEU A 195 -10.10 -2.63 -4.55
C LEU A 195 -9.81 -4.00 -3.92
N ALA A 196 -8.56 -4.47 -3.95
CA ALA A 196 -8.18 -5.71 -3.28
C ALA A 196 -8.50 -5.66 -1.78
N TYR A 197 -8.10 -4.60 -1.09
CA TYR A 197 -8.41 -4.42 0.33
C TYR A 197 -9.91 -4.23 0.61
N ILE A 198 -10.64 -3.44 -0.18
CA ILE A 198 -12.09 -3.30 -0.01
C ILE A 198 -12.77 -4.67 -0.09
N ASN A 199 -12.40 -5.48 -1.10
CA ASN A 199 -12.95 -6.82 -1.25
C ASN A 199 -12.45 -7.79 -0.17
N LEU A 200 -11.23 -7.61 0.36
CA LEU A 200 -10.76 -8.36 1.52
C LEU A 200 -11.70 -8.12 2.70
N PHE A 201 -11.89 -6.87 3.14
CA PHE A 201 -12.72 -6.54 4.30
C PHE A 201 -14.19 -6.91 4.11
N ASP A 202 -14.70 -6.80 2.88
CA ASP A 202 -16.04 -7.25 2.52
C ASP A 202 -16.16 -8.79 2.39
N ASN A 203 -15.09 -9.52 2.72
CA ASN A 203 -14.96 -10.97 2.63
C ASN A 203 -15.25 -11.55 1.23
N LYS A 204 -15.05 -10.74 0.18
CA LYS A 204 -15.11 -11.13 -1.24
C LYS A 204 -13.74 -11.61 -1.71
N LEU A 205 -13.29 -12.73 -1.14
CA LEU A 205 -11.90 -13.20 -1.25
C LEU A 205 -11.45 -13.52 -2.69
N GLU A 206 -12.33 -14.06 -3.53
CA GLU A 206 -12.00 -14.32 -4.95
C GLU A 206 -11.70 -13.02 -5.71
N ALA A 207 -12.51 -11.98 -5.49
CA ALA A 207 -12.31 -10.67 -6.10
C ALA A 207 -11.03 -10.00 -5.58
N CYS A 208 -10.80 -10.07 -4.27
CA CYS A 208 -9.55 -9.63 -3.65
C CYS A 208 -8.32 -10.27 -4.31
N ARG A 209 -8.29 -11.61 -4.36
CA ARG A 209 -7.19 -12.38 -4.94
C ARG A 209 -6.99 -12.09 -6.42
N ARG A 210 -8.08 -11.89 -7.18
CA ARG A 210 -8.02 -11.52 -8.59
C ARG A 210 -7.35 -10.16 -8.78
N TYR A 211 -7.76 -9.13 -8.05
CA TYR A 211 -7.14 -7.81 -8.16
C TYR A 211 -5.66 -7.82 -7.79
N ALA A 212 -5.29 -8.52 -6.73
CA ALA A 212 -3.89 -8.66 -6.34
C ALA A 212 -3.04 -9.38 -7.41
N LYS A 213 -3.56 -10.48 -7.98
CA LYS A 213 -2.90 -11.21 -9.08
C LYS A 213 -2.78 -10.38 -10.35
N ASP A 214 -3.76 -9.56 -10.68
CA ASP A 214 -3.69 -8.64 -11.80
C ASP A 214 -2.55 -7.62 -11.65
N ILE A 215 -2.35 -7.09 -10.45
CA ILE A 215 -1.26 -6.13 -10.17
C ILE A 215 0.10 -6.81 -10.31
N MET A 216 0.25 -8.04 -9.83
CA MET A 216 1.51 -8.78 -9.97
C MET A 216 1.90 -9.05 -11.43
N LYS A 217 0.92 -9.14 -12.33
CA LYS A 217 1.15 -9.30 -13.77
C LYS A 217 1.51 -7.99 -14.50
N ALA A 218 1.47 -6.85 -13.81
CA ALA A 218 1.79 -5.57 -14.42
C ALA A 218 3.27 -5.52 -14.86
N HIS A 219 3.49 -5.10 -16.11
CA HIS A 219 4.83 -4.94 -16.67
C HIS A 219 5.60 -3.85 -15.94
N THR A 220 4.97 -2.70 -15.67
CA THR A 220 5.64 -1.61 -14.97
C THR A 220 5.99 -2.02 -13.54
N ASP A 221 7.26 -1.88 -13.16
CA ASP A 221 7.70 -2.21 -11.81
C ASP A 221 7.35 -1.09 -10.82
N ILE A 222 6.27 -1.32 -10.08
CA ILE A 222 5.74 -0.50 -8.98
C ILE A 222 5.85 -1.31 -7.69
N HIS A 223 7.09 -1.54 -7.27
CA HIS A 223 7.41 -2.56 -6.28
C HIS A 223 6.64 -2.44 -4.96
N LEU A 224 6.34 -1.22 -4.47
CA LEU A 224 5.56 -1.03 -3.24
C LEU A 224 4.11 -1.53 -3.38
N ILE A 225 3.49 -1.34 -4.54
CA ILE A 225 2.13 -1.81 -4.83
C ILE A 225 2.13 -3.32 -5.05
N LYS A 226 3.16 -3.87 -5.73
CA LYS A 226 3.32 -5.33 -5.89
C LYS A 226 3.48 -6.02 -4.54
N ALA A 227 4.36 -5.52 -3.68
CA ALA A 227 4.54 -6.04 -2.32
C ALA A 227 3.23 -5.96 -1.51
N THR A 228 2.52 -4.82 -1.59
CA THR A 228 1.21 -4.70 -0.96
C THR A 228 0.21 -5.75 -1.47
N SER A 229 0.24 -6.04 -2.77
CA SER A 229 -0.62 -7.05 -3.38
C SER A 229 -0.28 -8.47 -2.93
N MET A 230 0.99 -8.75 -2.62
CA MET A 230 1.40 -10.01 -1.99
C MET A 230 0.90 -10.10 -0.55
N CYS A 231 1.04 -9.03 0.24
CA CYS A 231 0.54 -8.99 1.62
C CYS A 231 -0.99 -9.21 1.67
N VAL A 232 -1.77 -8.51 0.83
CA VAL A 232 -3.23 -8.69 0.80
C VAL A 232 -3.65 -10.09 0.31
N LEU A 233 -2.84 -10.75 -0.53
CA LEU A 233 -3.05 -12.17 -0.86
C LEU A 233 -2.87 -13.04 0.37
N GLY A 234 -1.79 -12.84 1.12
CA GLY A 234 -1.56 -13.55 2.36
C GLY A 234 -2.68 -13.36 3.37
N GLU A 235 -3.08 -12.10 3.62
CA GLU A 235 -4.25 -11.78 4.46
C GLU A 235 -5.51 -12.52 3.99
N SER A 236 -5.74 -12.60 2.67
CA SER A 236 -6.93 -13.28 2.14
C SER A 236 -6.98 -14.78 2.45
N TYR A 237 -5.85 -15.43 2.73
CA TYR A 237 -5.76 -16.85 3.11
C TYR A 237 -5.74 -17.08 4.62
N MET A 238 -5.68 -16.03 5.44
CA MET A 238 -5.47 -16.11 6.90
C MET A 238 -6.42 -17.07 7.63
N PHE A 239 -7.69 -17.10 7.23
CA PHE A 239 -8.72 -17.97 7.82
C PHE A 239 -9.04 -19.23 6.99
N GLU A 240 -8.27 -19.52 5.93
CA GLU A 240 -8.44 -20.68 5.05
C GLU A 240 -7.20 -21.60 5.07
N ASP A 241 -6.00 -21.03 5.07
CA ASP A 241 -4.71 -21.71 5.05
C ASP A 241 -3.63 -20.78 5.63
N GLN A 242 -3.30 -20.99 6.91
CA GLN A 242 -2.36 -20.15 7.65
C GLN A 242 -0.93 -20.25 7.12
N LEU A 243 -0.51 -21.41 6.60
CA LEU A 243 0.83 -21.60 6.05
C LEU A 243 0.98 -20.87 4.70
N LEU A 244 -0.06 -20.93 3.86
CA LEU A 244 -0.09 -20.15 2.63
C LEU A 244 -0.18 -18.64 2.92
N SER A 245 -0.93 -18.25 3.96
CA SER A 245 -0.98 -16.87 4.45
C SER A 245 0.40 -16.38 4.88
N GLU A 246 1.09 -17.12 5.77
CA GLU A 246 2.44 -16.83 6.24
C GLU A 246 3.41 -16.67 5.06
N LYS A 247 3.41 -17.64 4.14
CA LYS A 247 4.29 -17.60 2.96
C LYS A 247 4.12 -16.31 2.15
N TRP A 248 2.90 -15.93 1.80
CA TRP A 248 2.66 -14.73 1.00
C TRP A 248 3.05 -13.44 1.73
N ILE A 249 2.85 -13.39 3.06
CA ILE A 249 3.24 -12.21 3.85
C ILE A 249 4.77 -12.14 3.96
N LEU A 250 5.46 -13.25 4.20
CA LEU A 250 6.93 -13.31 4.17
C LEU A 250 7.49 -12.91 2.80
N ASP A 251 6.96 -13.49 1.72
CA ASP A 251 7.33 -13.14 0.35
C ASP A 251 7.15 -11.62 0.09
N SER A 252 6.12 -11.00 0.68
CA SER A 252 5.89 -9.56 0.56
C SER A 252 6.93 -8.70 1.29
N ILE A 253 7.41 -9.16 2.45
CA ILE A 253 8.44 -8.47 3.25
C ILE A 253 9.80 -8.61 2.55
N ASP A 254 10.13 -9.82 2.11
CA ASP A 254 11.36 -10.09 1.35
C ASP A 254 11.37 -9.29 0.04
N TYR A 255 10.22 -9.14 -0.61
CA TYR A 255 10.10 -8.30 -1.80
C TYR A 255 10.41 -6.83 -1.50
N LEU A 256 9.99 -6.28 -0.34
CA LEU A 256 10.35 -4.91 0.05
C LEU A 256 11.85 -4.75 0.28
N ASP A 257 12.47 -5.69 1.00
CA ASP A 257 13.92 -5.68 1.28
C ASP A 257 14.72 -5.75 -0.02
N ASN A 258 14.35 -6.65 -0.94
CA ASN A 258 15.00 -6.79 -2.24
C ASN A 258 14.82 -5.57 -3.15
N HIS A 259 13.83 -4.71 -2.87
CA HIS A 259 13.58 -3.47 -3.62
C HIS A 259 14.04 -2.20 -2.90
N GLY A 260 14.85 -2.33 -1.84
CA GLY A 260 15.45 -1.20 -1.14
C GLY A 260 14.44 -0.30 -0.42
N VAL A 261 13.24 -0.82 -0.14
CA VAL A 261 12.24 -0.07 0.62
C VAL A 261 12.68 -0.01 2.08
N SER A 262 12.70 1.19 2.65
CA SER A 262 13.16 1.38 4.03
C SER A 262 12.33 0.55 5.01
N ARG A 263 13.02 -0.16 5.91
CA ARG A 263 12.44 -0.85 7.07
C ARG A 263 11.69 0.07 8.04
N GLY A 264 12.00 1.37 8.01
CA GLY A 264 11.25 2.40 8.75
C GLY A 264 9.95 2.83 8.06
N SER A 265 9.69 2.38 6.83
CA SER A 265 8.50 2.77 6.08
C SER A 265 7.22 2.22 6.69
N ARG A 266 6.11 2.93 6.47
CA ARG A 266 4.78 2.53 6.94
C ARG A 266 4.41 1.11 6.47
N LYS A 267 4.63 0.81 5.19
CA LYS A 267 4.23 -0.48 4.60
C LYS A 267 5.05 -1.64 5.15
N TYR A 268 6.36 -1.47 5.32
CA TYR A 268 7.22 -2.49 5.93
C TYR A 268 6.74 -2.85 7.34
N LYS A 269 6.47 -1.83 8.18
CA LYS A 269 5.89 -2.03 9.51
C LYS A 269 4.54 -2.74 9.44
N SER A 270 3.62 -2.27 8.58
CA SER A 270 2.30 -2.87 8.45
C SER A 270 2.34 -4.35 8.05
N PHE A 271 3.22 -4.78 7.14
CA PHE A 271 3.30 -6.18 6.74
C PHE A 271 3.80 -7.08 7.89
N ASN A 272 4.78 -6.58 8.67
CA ASN A 272 5.24 -7.28 9.86
C ASN A 272 4.15 -7.32 10.95
N THR A 273 3.40 -6.24 11.15
CA THR A 273 2.25 -6.25 12.08
C THR A 273 1.20 -7.27 11.66
N THR A 274 0.87 -7.36 10.36
CA THR A 274 -0.04 -8.40 9.83
C THR A 274 0.49 -9.82 10.07
N LEU A 275 1.80 -10.05 9.89
CA LEU A 275 2.43 -11.34 10.17
C LEU A 275 2.39 -11.68 11.66
N ASN A 276 2.69 -10.72 12.52
CA ASN A 276 2.63 -10.89 13.96
C ASN A 276 1.18 -11.21 14.40
N PHE A 277 0.18 -10.52 13.86
CA PHE A 277 -1.23 -10.84 14.11
C PHE A 277 -1.55 -12.29 13.71
N LEU A 278 -1.09 -12.76 12.55
CA LEU A 278 -1.28 -14.16 12.12
C LEU A 278 -0.72 -15.15 13.15
N TYR A 279 0.51 -14.94 13.65
CA TYR A 279 1.11 -15.84 14.63
C TYR A 279 0.37 -15.83 15.97
N ILE A 280 0.04 -14.64 16.47
CA ILE A 280 -0.64 -14.46 17.77
C ILE A 280 -2.07 -15.00 17.71
N GLU A 281 -2.82 -14.70 16.65
CA GLU A 281 -4.24 -15.08 16.53
C GLU A 281 -4.42 -16.60 16.51
N PHE A 282 -3.54 -17.32 15.81
CA PHE A 282 -3.63 -18.76 15.61
C PHE A 282 -2.65 -19.57 16.48
N GLY A 283 -1.85 -18.92 17.33
CA GLY A 283 -0.96 -19.59 18.28
C GLY A 283 0.12 -20.46 17.66
N PHE A 284 0.62 -20.11 16.47
CA PHE A 284 1.67 -20.86 15.78
C PHE A 284 2.86 -19.95 15.42
N ASN A 285 4.05 -20.55 15.33
CA ASN A 285 5.30 -19.83 15.04
C ASN A 285 5.52 -18.60 15.95
N LEU A 286 5.09 -18.70 17.22
CA LEU A 286 5.23 -17.62 18.21
C LEU A 286 6.70 -17.24 18.45
N ASP A 287 7.62 -18.19 18.28
CA ASP A 287 9.07 -17.99 18.35
C ASP A 287 9.62 -17.12 17.20
N LYS A 288 8.86 -16.98 16.10
CA LYS A 288 9.24 -16.16 14.93
C LYS A 288 8.67 -14.75 14.96
N ILE A 289 7.93 -14.37 16.01
CA ILE A 289 7.37 -13.02 16.13
C ILE A 289 8.52 -12.01 16.11
N ASN A 290 8.41 -11.03 15.21
CA ASN A 290 9.38 -9.94 15.16
C ASN A 290 8.93 -8.79 16.06
N PHE A 291 9.48 -8.76 17.28
CA PHE A 291 9.17 -7.75 18.30
C PHE A 291 9.67 -6.35 17.95
N ASP A 292 10.57 -6.18 16.98
CA ASP A 292 11.01 -4.85 16.52
C ASP A 292 9.89 -4.10 15.75
N TYR A 293 8.89 -4.83 15.25
CA TYR A 293 7.79 -4.30 14.43
C TYR A 293 6.40 -4.59 14.99
N ILE A 294 6.31 -5.12 16.21
CA ILE A 294 5.02 -5.37 16.86
C ILE A 294 4.40 -4.04 17.31
N ASP A 295 3.13 -3.82 16.98
CA ASP A 295 2.39 -2.69 17.54
C ASP A 295 2.03 -2.99 19.00
N MET A 296 1.91 -1.92 19.81
CA MET A 296 1.66 -2.05 21.24
C MET A 296 0.36 -2.81 21.55
N SER A 297 -0.64 -2.73 20.67
CA SER A 297 -1.91 -3.44 20.87
C SER A 297 -1.73 -4.95 20.69
N GLU A 298 -1.01 -5.38 19.64
CA GLU A 298 -0.64 -6.77 19.38
C GLU A 298 0.34 -7.31 20.43
N LEU A 299 1.24 -6.48 20.96
CA LEU A 299 2.14 -6.88 22.04
C LEU A 299 1.36 -7.18 23.33
N GLY A 300 0.44 -6.30 23.71
CA GLY A 300 -0.44 -6.54 24.86
C GLY A 300 -1.32 -7.78 24.65
N TYR A 301 -1.75 -8.02 23.41
CA TYR A 301 -2.52 -9.20 23.03
C TYR A 301 -1.71 -10.50 23.17
N TYR A 302 -0.48 -10.53 22.65
CA TYR A 302 0.45 -11.64 22.80
C TYR A 302 0.73 -11.96 24.28
N ILE A 303 1.15 -10.95 25.05
CA ILE A 303 1.45 -11.10 26.47
C ILE A 303 0.22 -11.62 27.22
N GLY A 304 -0.96 -11.04 26.94
CA GLY A 304 -2.20 -11.41 27.61
C GLY A 304 -2.68 -12.83 27.31
N LEU A 305 -2.34 -13.39 26.15
CA LEU A 305 -2.70 -14.76 25.77
C LEU A 305 -1.68 -15.81 26.23
N TYR A 306 -0.38 -15.48 26.19
CA TYR A 306 0.68 -16.50 26.23
C TYR A 306 1.67 -16.33 27.39
N GLU A 307 1.65 -15.21 28.10
CA GLU A 307 2.60 -14.93 29.20
C GLU A 307 1.90 -14.55 30.50
N ASP A 308 1.33 -13.34 30.54
CA ASP A 308 0.82 -12.69 31.75
C ASP A 308 -0.46 -11.92 31.39
N LYS A 309 -1.60 -12.48 31.81
CA LYS A 309 -2.93 -11.97 31.51
C LYS A 309 -3.11 -10.54 31.98
N GLU A 310 -2.79 -10.26 33.25
CA GLU A 310 -2.98 -8.97 33.89
C GLU A 310 -2.13 -7.89 33.22
N LYS A 311 -0.85 -8.19 32.97
CA LYS A 311 0.08 -7.27 32.30
C LYS A 311 -0.36 -6.97 30.87
N GLY A 312 -0.78 -7.98 30.11
CA GLY A 312 -1.26 -7.80 28.74
C GLY A 312 -2.50 -6.89 28.68
N LEU A 313 -3.47 -7.12 29.57
CA LEU A 313 -4.66 -6.27 29.69
C LEU A 313 -4.32 -4.84 30.11
N GLU A 314 -3.42 -4.65 31.08
CA GLU A 314 -2.98 -3.32 31.51
C GLU A 314 -2.41 -2.52 30.33
N MET A 315 -1.56 -3.14 29.51
CA MET A 315 -0.99 -2.52 28.32
C MET A 315 -2.08 -2.07 27.33
N ILE A 316 -3.05 -2.93 27.04
CA ILE A 316 -4.14 -2.60 26.10
C ILE A 316 -5.04 -1.50 26.68
N TYR A 317 -5.42 -1.56 27.95
CA TYR A 317 -6.24 -0.52 28.58
C TYR A 317 -5.55 0.84 28.60
N ASN A 318 -4.24 0.88 28.86
CA ASN A 318 -3.47 2.12 28.81
C ASN A 318 -3.44 2.70 27.39
N LEU A 319 -3.30 1.85 26.37
CA LEU A 319 -3.39 2.27 24.98
C LEU A 319 -4.77 2.83 24.62
N VAL A 320 -5.85 2.18 25.08
CA VAL A 320 -7.24 2.65 24.88
C VAL A 320 -7.47 4.01 25.54
N LYS A 321 -6.89 4.26 26.72
CA LYS A 321 -6.96 5.58 27.38
C LYS A 321 -6.24 6.66 26.57
N GLU A 322 -5.08 6.34 25.99
CA GLU A 322 -4.26 7.29 25.22
C GLU A 322 -4.88 7.61 23.85
N ARG A 323 -5.36 6.60 23.14
CA ARG A 323 -5.69 6.69 21.70
C ARG A 323 -7.17 6.47 21.37
N GLY A 324 -7.98 6.09 22.37
CA GLY A 324 -9.34 5.61 22.17
C GLY A 324 -9.39 4.12 21.79
N SER A 325 -10.58 3.54 21.88
CA SER A 325 -10.82 2.13 21.56
C SER A 325 -11.05 1.90 20.06
N SER A 326 -10.46 0.82 19.55
CA SER A 326 -10.71 0.27 18.22
C SER A 326 -11.45 -1.08 18.31
N PRO A 327 -12.08 -1.55 17.22
CA PRO A 327 -12.69 -2.89 17.20
C PRO A 327 -11.68 -3.99 17.60
N PHE A 328 -10.41 -3.87 17.20
CA PHE A 328 -9.35 -4.82 17.54
C PHE A 328 -9.03 -4.82 19.03
N THR A 329 -8.84 -3.66 19.66
CA THR A 329 -8.54 -3.59 21.10
C THR A 329 -9.69 -4.14 21.95
N ASP A 330 -10.94 -3.92 21.54
CA ASP A 330 -12.11 -4.52 22.22
C ASP A 330 -12.11 -6.03 22.08
N TYR A 331 -11.79 -6.54 20.88
CA TYR A 331 -11.66 -7.97 20.65
C TYR A 331 -10.54 -8.58 21.51
N TYR A 332 -9.36 -7.97 21.54
CA TYR A 332 -8.22 -8.48 22.33
C TYR A 332 -8.56 -8.55 23.82
N ILE A 333 -9.14 -7.48 24.38
CA ILE A 333 -9.59 -7.45 25.78
C ILE A 333 -10.59 -8.56 26.06
N ALA A 334 -11.61 -8.70 25.20
CA ALA A 334 -12.66 -9.70 25.39
C ALA A 334 -12.11 -11.13 25.26
N ARG A 335 -11.22 -11.38 24.31
CA ARG A 335 -10.61 -12.71 24.11
C ARG A 335 -9.71 -13.09 25.28
N ILE A 336 -8.83 -12.20 25.75
CA ILE A 336 -7.98 -12.48 26.92
C ILE A 336 -8.82 -12.76 28.18
N ASN A 337 -9.97 -12.09 28.32
CA ASN A 337 -10.87 -12.32 29.43
C ASN A 337 -11.83 -13.50 29.24
N GLU A 338 -11.83 -14.14 28.06
CA GLU A 338 -12.83 -15.15 27.67
C GLU A 338 -14.29 -14.63 27.84
N ASP A 339 -14.47 -13.32 27.66
CA ASP A 339 -15.73 -12.61 27.84
C ASP A 339 -16.60 -12.74 26.58
N LEU A 340 -17.53 -13.69 26.59
CA LEU A 340 -18.47 -13.93 25.47
C LEU A 340 -19.31 -12.69 25.12
N GLU A 341 -19.79 -11.94 26.12
CA GLU A 341 -20.59 -10.73 25.87
C GLU A 341 -19.72 -9.63 25.24
N GLY A 342 -18.49 -9.48 25.73
CA GLY A 342 -17.46 -8.61 25.16
C GLY A 342 -17.14 -8.98 23.71
N LEU A 343 -17.01 -10.26 23.40
CA LEU A 343 -16.76 -10.75 22.03
C LEU A 343 -17.94 -10.46 21.10
N GLU A 344 -19.18 -10.62 21.55
CA GLU A 344 -20.37 -10.27 20.77
C GLU A 344 -20.44 -8.77 20.49
N LYS A 345 -20.09 -7.92 21.47
CA LYS A 345 -19.98 -6.47 21.29
C LYS A 345 -18.88 -6.10 20.29
N ALA A 346 -17.70 -6.73 20.39
CA ALA A 346 -16.59 -6.52 19.45
C ALA A 346 -16.99 -6.93 18.02
N LEU A 347 -17.66 -8.08 17.86
CA LEU A 347 -18.19 -8.55 16.57
C LEU A 347 -19.10 -7.50 15.92
N ILE A 348 -20.06 -6.95 16.67
CA ILE A 348 -20.96 -5.90 16.17
C ILE A 348 -20.15 -4.67 15.72
N ARG A 349 -19.07 -4.30 16.44
CA ARG A 349 -18.23 -3.16 16.03
C ARG A 349 -17.51 -3.42 14.70
N PHE A 350 -16.94 -4.60 14.50
CA PHE A 350 -16.31 -4.98 13.22
C PHE A 350 -17.32 -4.93 12.06
N GLU A 351 -18.53 -5.44 12.25
CA GLU A 351 -19.56 -5.46 11.21
C GLU A 351 -20.10 -4.06 10.90
N ARG A 352 -20.22 -3.19 11.89
CA ARG A 352 -20.63 -1.78 11.70
C ARG A 352 -19.66 -1.04 10.77
N VAL A 353 -18.38 -1.37 10.84
CA VAL A 353 -17.35 -0.77 9.99
C VAL A 353 -17.07 -1.56 8.71
N ALA A 354 -17.88 -2.60 8.43
CA ALA A 354 -17.76 -3.50 7.28
C ALA A 354 -16.39 -4.21 7.17
N ASN A 355 -15.83 -4.60 8.31
CA ASN A 355 -14.64 -5.45 8.39
C ASN A 355 -15.05 -6.91 8.69
N TYR A 356 -15.73 -7.54 7.73
CA TYR A 356 -16.25 -8.89 7.85
C TYR A 356 -15.18 -9.98 7.81
N HIS A 357 -14.02 -9.68 7.20
CA HIS A 357 -12.90 -10.61 7.17
C HIS A 357 -12.35 -10.90 8.56
N TYR A 358 -11.94 -9.86 9.29
CA TYR A 358 -11.41 -10.01 10.64
C TYR A 358 -12.51 -10.37 11.66
N ALA A 359 -13.78 -10.09 11.36
CA ALA A 359 -14.91 -10.61 12.14
C ALA A 359 -14.94 -12.15 12.23
N LYS A 360 -14.30 -12.87 11.29
CA LYS A 360 -14.17 -14.34 11.35
C LYS A 360 -13.36 -14.82 12.55
N ALA A 361 -12.32 -14.08 12.96
CA ALA A 361 -11.52 -14.41 14.14
C ALA A 361 -12.38 -14.45 15.40
N ILE A 362 -13.22 -13.41 15.55
CA ILE A 362 -14.14 -13.24 16.68
C ILE A 362 -15.19 -14.35 16.70
N ARG A 363 -15.80 -14.64 15.55
CA ARG A 363 -16.79 -15.74 15.41
C ARG A 363 -16.16 -17.08 15.78
N SER A 364 -14.95 -17.35 15.30
CA SER A 364 -14.23 -18.59 15.61
C SER A 364 -13.91 -18.69 17.10
N THR A 365 -13.52 -17.59 17.73
CA THR A 365 -13.26 -17.50 19.18
C THR A 365 -14.54 -17.77 19.99
N ILE A 366 -15.66 -17.15 19.63
CA ILE A 366 -16.96 -17.37 20.29
C ILE A 366 -17.36 -18.84 20.22
N GLU A 367 -17.23 -19.47 19.05
CA GLU A 367 -17.58 -20.88 18.88
C GLU A 367 -16.67 -21.82 19.68
N LEU A 368 -15.38 -21.48 19.82
CA LEU A 368 -14.43 -22.21 20.65
C LEU A 368 -14.85 -22.16 22.13
N LEU A 369 -15.01 -20.97 22.69
CA LEU A 369 -15.38 -20.79 24.10
C LEU A 369 -16.75 -21.41 24.43
N LYS A 370 -17.73 -21.31 23.52
CA LYS A 370 -19.05 -21.96 23.70
C LYS A 370 -18.95 -23.50 23.68
N LYS A 371 -17.95 -24.09 23.04
CA LYS A 371 -17.72 -25.55 23.09
C LYS A 371 -17.09 -25.94 24.42
N GLU A 372 -16.07 -25.21 24.86
CA GLU A 372 -15.38 -25.44 26.12
C GLU A 372 -16.32 -25.35 27.33
N GLN A 373 -17.19 -24.32 27.38
CA GLN A 373 -18.20 -24.20 28.43
C GLN A 373 -19.17 -25.39 28.47
N ARG A 374 -19.63 -25.86 27.30
CA ARG A 374 -20.53 -27.03 27.21
C ARG A 374 -19.85 -28.34 27.61
N GLU A 375 -18.54 -28.44 27.46
CA GLU A 375 -17.77 -29.60 27.93
C GLU A 375 -17.59 -29.57 29.45
N VAL A 376 -17.34 -28.40 30.04
CA VAL A 376 -17.29 -28.23 31.50
C VAL A 376 -18.65 -28.53 32.16
N GLU A 377 -19.77 -28.12 31.55
CA GLU A 377 -21.12 -28.42 32.07
C GLU A 377 -21.51 -29.90 32.00
N ARG A 378 -20.76 -30.74 31.26
CA ARG A 378 -21.01 -32.18 31.13
C ARG A 378 -20.20 -33.05 32.09
N VAL A 379 -19.20 -32.46 32.76
CA VAL A 379 -18.34 -33.11 33.78
C VAL A 379 -18.89 -32.78 35.16
#